data_AF-G8M1V2-F1
#
_entry.id   AF-G8M1V2-F1
#
_cell.length_a   1.000
_cell.length_b   1.000
_cell.length_c   1.000
_cell.angle_alpha   90.00
_cell.angle_beta   90.00
_cell.angle_gamma   90.00
#
_symmetry.space_group_name_H-M   'P 1'
#
loop_
_entity.id
_entity.type
_entity.pdbx_description
1 polymer ?
#
loop_
_entity_poly.entity_id
_entity_poly.type
_entity_poly.pdbx_seq_one_letter_code
_entity_poly.pdbx_strand_id
1 'polypeptide(L)'
;MKGKILQGFLKIRLIIVYMILIIISIILFNNRWDIVIGLTCGTLVSVMKYIEISRFISKILKRERKRLYSEVFAKFMSLQVITALLMAAAIKIDLQFFWGFVSGVLLIPVIITINGITEALGISHNNFQ
;
A
#
# COMPACT_ATOMS: atom_id res chain seq x y z
N MET A 1 11.07 4.07 -19.00
CA MET A 1 11.92 4.76 -18.00
C MET A 1 11.13 5.22 -16.77
N LYS A 2 10.01 5.94 -16.94
CA LYS A 2 9.18 6.47 -15.82
C LYS A 2 8.73 5.44 -14.77
N GLY A 3 8.35 4.23 -15.18
CA GLY A 3 7.92 3.18 -14.25
C GLY A 3 9.02 2.68 -13.29
N LYS A 4 10.29 2.64 -13.72
CA LYS A 4 11.41 2.22 -12.86
C LYS A 4 11.76 3.29 -11.82
N ILE A 5 11.65 4.56 -12.19
CA ILE A 5 11.90 5.70 -11.30
C ILE A 5 10.81 5.78 -10.22
N LEU A 6 9.53 5.67 -10.61
CA LEU A 6 8.41 5.65 -9.67
C LEU A 6 8.48 4.45 -8.70
N GLN A 7 8.87 3.27 -9.21
CA GLN A 7 9.07 2.09 -8.37
C GLN A 7 10.24 2.26 -7.38
N GLY A 8 11.37 2.81 -7.83
CA GLY A 8 12.52 3.08 -6.96
C GLY A 8 12.20 4.10 -5.88
N PHE A 9 11.51 5.17 -6.24
CA PHE A 9 11.07 6.22 -5.33
C PHE A 9 10.11 5.71 -4.25
N LEU A 10 9.07 4.97 -4.65
CA LEU A 10 8.13 4.36 -3.71
C LEU A 10 8.81 3.33 -2.81
N LYS A 11 9.76 2.54 -3.34
CA LYS A 11 10.48 1.53 -2.57
C LYS A 11 11.27 2.14 -1.41
N ILE A 12 12.02 3.22 -1.66
CA ILE A 12 12.82 3.88 -0.62
C ILE A 12 11.90 4.44 0.48
N ARG A 13 10.84 5.17 0.10
CA ARG A 13 9.89 5.75 1.06
C ARG A 13 9.13 4.67 1.84
N LEU A 14 8.76 3.58 1.19
CA LEU A 14 8.14 2.42 1.83
C LEU A 14 9.04 1.86 2.92
N ILE A 15 10.31 1.60 2.62
CA ILE A 15 11.28 1.06 3.59
C ILE A 15 11.45 2.02 4.76
N ILE A 16 11.64 3.32 4.49
CA ILE A 16 11.84 4.32 5.55
C ILE A 16 10.63 4.37 6.49
N VAL A 17 9.42 4.55 5.95
CA VAL A 17 8.19 4.65 6.74
C VAL A 17 7.91 3.34 7.49
N TYR A 18 8.14 2.20 6.86
CA TYR A 18 8.01 0.89 7.49
C TYR A 18 8.96 0.71 8.68
N MET A 19 10.23 1.09 8.53
CA MET A 19 11.21 1.03 9.63
C MET A 19 10.83 1.94 10.79
N ILE A 20 10.35 3.16 10.50
CA ILE A 20 9.85 4.08 11.52
C ILE A 20 8.67 3.44 12.29
N LEU A 21 7.72 2.85 11.59
CA LEU A 21 6.56 2.20 12.22
C LEU A 21 6.97 1.00 13.08
N ILE A 22 7.96 0.20 12.67
CA ILE A 22 8.52 -0.87 13.51
C ILE A 22 9.12 -0.30 14.80
N ILE A 23 9.98 0.72 14.69
CA ILE A 23 10.64 1.33 15.84
C ILE A 23 9.60 1.87 16.84
N ILE A 24 8.59 2.59 16.34
CA ILE A 24 7.48 3.09 17.15
C ILE A 24 6.73 1.93 17.81
N SER A 25 6.44 0.86 17.06
CA SER A 25 5.72 -0.32 17.57
C SER A 25 6.47 -1.01 18.71
N ILE A 26 7.81 -1.08 18.63
CA ILE A 26 8.65 -1.71 19.64
C ILE A 26 8.75 -0.88 20.92
N ILE A 27 8.77 0.45 20.80
CA ILE A 27 8.95 1.36 21.94
C ILE A 27 7.63 1.59 22.70
N LEU A 28 6.51 1.77 21.98
CA LEU A 28 5.26 2.25 22.58
C LEU A 28 4.31 1.15 23.06
N PHE A 29 4.48 -0.10 22.61
CA PHE A 29 3.49 -1.16 22.85
C PHE A 29 4.10 -2.37 23.57
N ASN A 30 3.36 -2.89 24.56
CA ASN A 30 3.79 -4.07 25.33
C ASN A 30 3.85 -5.33 24.47
N ASN A 31 2.83 -5.59 23.66
CA ASN A 31 2.77 -6.72 22.73
C ASN A 31 3.33 -6.32 21.35
N ARG A 32 4.55 -5.80 21.37
CA ARG A 32 5.27 -5.29 20.19
C ARG A 32 5.33 -6.29 19.02
N TRP A 33 5.42 -7.58 19.32
CA TRP A 33 5.60 -8.61 18.30
C TRP A 33 4.34 -8.84 17.46
N ASP A 34 3.16 -8.86 18.07
CA ASP A 34 1.90 -9.06 17.34
C ASP A 34 1.64 -7.90 16.37
N ILE A 35 1.93 -6.67 16.81
CA ILE A 35 1.85 -5.47 15.96
C ILE A 35 2.85 -5.56 14.80
N VAL A 36 4.11 -5.92 15.08
CA VAL A 36 5.15 -6.00 14.05
C VAL A 36 4.84 -7.10 13.02
N ILE A 37 4.35 -8.26 13.46
CA ILE A 37 3.94 -9.35 12.55
C ILE A 37 2.74 -8.88 11.72
N GLY A 38 1.72 -8.28 12.34
CA GLY A 38 0.59 -7.70 11.64
C GLY A 38 1.02 -6.67 10.59
N LEU A 39 1.89 -5.73 10.98
CA LEU A 39 2.46 -4.70 10.11
C LEU A 39 3.21 -5.30 8.92
N THR A 40 4.01 -6.33 9.16
CA THR A 40 4.75 -7.05 8.12
C THR A 40 3.77 -7.70 7.13
N CYS A 41 2.80 -8.46 7.62
CA CYS A 41 1.78 -9.11 6.79
C CYS A 41 0.96 -8.10 5.98
N GLY A 42 0.50 -7.02 6.61
CA GLY A 42 -0.26 -5.96 5.94
C GLY A 42 0.54 -5.26 4.86
N THR A 43 1.83 -4.99 5.11
CA THR A 43 2.74 -4.37 4.13
C THR A 43 2.94 -5.27 2.92
N LEU A 44 3.13 -6.59 3.12
CA LEU A 44 3.23 -7.55 2.02
C LEU A 44 1.96 -7.56 1.15
N VAL A 45 0.79 -7.59 1.78
CA VAL A 45 -0.51 -7.52 1.08
C VAL A 45 -0.61 -6.21 0.28
N SER A 46 -0.21 -5.08 0.87
CA SER A 46 -0.19 -3.78 0.20
C SER A 46 0.69 -3.79 -1.05
N VAL A 47 1.92 -4.33 -0.94
CA VAL A 47 2.87 -4.44 -2.06
C VAL A 47 2.32 -5.32 -3.18
N MET A 48 1.77 -6.49 -2.84
CA MET A 48 1.17 -7.39 -3.83
C MET A 48 0.03 -6.70 -4.57
N LYS A 49 -0.89 -6.08 -3.83
CA LYS A 49 -2.02 -5.30 -4.39
C LYS A 49 -1.53 -4.17 -5.29
N TYR A 50 -0.50 -3.43 -4.88
CA TYR A 50 0.08 -2.36 -5.69
C TYR A 50 0.69 -2.87 -7.00
N ILE A 51 1.45 -3.98 -6.96
CA ILE A 51 2.03 -4.60 -8.16
C ILE A 51 0.93 -5.03 -9.13
N GLU A 52 -0.13 -5.67 -8.63
CA GLU A 52 -1.25 -6.09 -9.47
C GLU A 52 -1.96 -4.92 -10.14
N ILE A 53 -2.30 -3.88 -9.36
CA ILE A 53 -2.95 -2.67 -9.87
C ILE A 53 -2.06 -1.97 -10.89
N SER A 54 -0.76 -1.81 -10.59
CA SER A 54 0.21 -1.17 -11.50
C SER A 54 0.34 -1.92 -12.83
N ARG A 55 0.45 -3.25 -12.79
CA ARG A 55 0.47 -4.08 -14.01
C ARG A 55 -0.82 -3.93 -14.80
N PHE A 56 -1.96 -3.83 -14.13
CA PHE A 56 -3.26 -3.69 -14.78
C PHE A 56 -3.43 -2.31 -15.43
N ILE A 57 -3.11 -1.22 -14.71
CA ILE A 57 -3.09 0.15 -15.24
C ILE A 57 -2.20 0.27 -16.46
N SER A 58 -1.00 -0.33 -16.42
CA SER A 58 -0.08 -0.32 -17.57
C SER A 58 -0.65 -1.03 -18.81
N LYS A 59 -1.47 -2.08 -18.64
CA LYS A 59 -2.17 -2.74 -19.75
C LYS A 59 -3.29 -1.87 -20.33
N ILE A 60 -4.00 -1.11 -19.48
CA ILE A 60 -5.06 -0.18 -19.91
C ILE A 60 -4.48 0.97 -20.72
N LEU A 61 -3.42 1.62 -20.23
CA LEU A 61 -2.78 2.74 -20.92
C LEU A 61 -2.28 2.36 -22.33
N LYS A 62 -2.11 1.07 -22.62
CA LYS A 62 -1.71 0.56 -23.94
C LYS A 62 -2.88 0.14 -24.83
N ARG A 63 -4.12 0.08 -24.33
CA ARG A 63 -5.30 -0.37 -25.07
C ARG A 63 -6.52 0.51 -24.78
N GLU A 64 -6.85 1.39 -25.72
CA GLU A 64 -8.08 2.16 -25.69
C GLU A 64 -9.29 1.27 -26.04
N ARG A 65 -9.99 0.72 -25.04
CA ARG A 65 -11.29 0.06 -25.28
C ARG A 65 -12.23 0.14 -24.07
N LYS A 66 -13.49 0.52 -24.32
CA LYS A 66 -14.58 0.67 -23.32
C LYS A 66 -14.83 -0.57 -22.44
N ARG A 67 -14.69 -1.79 -22.99
CA ARG A 67 -14.87 -3.06 -22.24
C ARG A 67 -13.83 -3.29 -21.14
N LEU A 68 -12.71 -2.58 -21.19
CA LEU A 68 -11.62 -2.76 -20.25
C LEU A 68 -11.95 -2.14 -18.88
N TYR A 69 -12.70 -1.04 -18.82
CA TYR A 69 -13.03 -0.36 -17.56
C TYR A 69 -13.83 -1.23 -16.59
N SER A 70 -14.77 -2.05 -17.08
CA SER A 70 -15.54 -2.98 -16.23
C SER A 70 -14.65 -4.10 -15.66
N GLU A 71 -13.70 -4.61 -16.44
CA GLU A 71 -12.74 -5.61 -15.97
C GLU A 71 -11.80 -5.03 -14.91
N VAL A 72 -11.40 -3.76 -15.07
CA VAL A 72 -10.57 -3.02 -14.10
C VAL A 72 -11.31 -2.82 -12.80
N PHE A 73 -12.57 -2.37 -12.90
CA PHE A 73 -13.42 -2.19 -11.74
C PHE A 73 -13.67 -3.51 -11.02
N ALA A 74 -14.00 -4.58 -11.75
CA ALA A 74 -14.21 -5.90 -11.17
C ALA A 74 -12.96 -6.43 -10.44
N LYS A 75 -11.77 -6.29 -11.05
CA LYS A 75 -10.51 -6.73 -10.44
C LYS A 75 -10.11 -5.88 -9.24
N PHE A 76 -10.36 -4.57 -9.29
CA PHE A 76 -10.16 -3.70 -8.14
C PHE A 76 -11.09 -4.11 -7.00
N MET A 77 -12.39 -4.32 -7.28
CA MET A 77 -13.36 -4.77 -6.29
C MET A 77 -12.99 -6.13 -5.69
N SER A 78 -12.53 -7.09 -6.49
CA SER A 78 -12.10 -8.39 -5.98
C SER A 78 -10.92 -8.26 -5.01
N LEU A 79 -9.94 -7.40 -5.32
CA LEU A 79 -8.83 -7.10 -4.41
C LEU A 79 -9.31 -6.45 -3.10
N GLN A 80 -10.33 -5.59 -3.14
CA GLN A 80 -10.91 -5.01 -1.93
C GLN A 80 -11.63 -6.05 -1.09
N VAL A 81 -12.39 -6.96 -1.71
CA VAL A 81 -13.03 -8.08 -1.01
C VAL A 81 -11.99 -8.96 -0.32
N ILE A 82 -10.91 -9.34 -1.02
CA ILE A 82 -9.81 -10.12 -0.43
C ILE A 82 -9.19 -9.36 0.75
N THR A 83 -8.93 -8.06 0.61
CA THR A 83 -8.36 -7.23 1.69
C THR A 83 -9.31 -7.19 2.89
N ALA A 84 -10.62 -7.05 2.68
CA ALA A 84 -11.62 -7.04 3.73
C ALA A 84 -11.71 -8.38 4.47
N LEU A 85 -11.64 -9.50 3.74
CA LEU A 85 -11.60 -10.84 4.34
C LEU A 85 -10.34 -11.04 5.19
N LEU A 86 -9.17 -10.59 4.71
CA LEU A 86 -7.93 -10.65 5.49
C LEU A 86 -8.00 -9.78 6.74
N MET A 87 -8.61 -8.59 6.67
CA MET A 87 -8.84 -7.73 7.84
C MET A 87 -9.79 -8.39 8.86
N ALA A 88 -10.86 -9.04 8.38
CA ALA A 88 -11.79 -9.78 9.23
C ALA A 88 -11.14 -11.01 9.90
N ALA A 89 -10.21 -11.67 9.20
CA ALA A 89 -9.40 -12.72 9.79
C ALA A 89 -8.42 -12.16 10.83
N ALA A 90 -7.76 -11.05 10.53
CA ALA A 90 -6.79 -10.40 11.42
C ALA A 90 -7.42 -10.00 12.77
N ILE A 91 -8.61 -9.39 12.76
CA ILE A 91 -9.28 -8.98 14.02
C ILE A 91 -9.75 -10.17 14.87
N LYS A 92 -9.96 -11.33 14.26
CA LYS A 92 -10.30 -12.57 14.97
C LYS A 92 -9.09 -13.22 15.64
N ILE A 93 -7.88 -12.96 15.15
CA ILE A 93 -6.64 -13.47 15.75
C ILE A 93 -6.32 -12.64 17.00
N ASP A 94 -6.13 -11.34 16.82
CA ASP A 94 -5.82 -10.41 17.91
C ASP A 94 -6.02 -8.95 17.44
N LEU A 95 -6.39 -8.07 18.38
CA LEU A 95 -6.69 -6.67 18.08
C LEU A 95 -5.41 -5.89 17.73
N GLN A 96 -4.29 -6.16 18.38
CA GLN A 96 -3.01 -5.48 18.13
C GLN A 96 -2.40 -5.95 16.81
N PHE A 97 -2.49 -7.25 16.51
CA PHE A 97 -2.19 -7.78 15.18
C PHE A 97 -3.01 -7.08 14.10
N PHE A 98 -4.32 -6.91 14.33
CA PHE A 98 -5.21 -6.20 13.39
C PHE A 98 -4.76 -4.76 13.15
N TRP A 99 -4.43 -4.00 14.19
CA TRP A 99 -3.93 -2.63 14.04
C TRP A 99 -2.63 -2.57 13.24
N GLY A 100 -1.70 -3.50 13.51
CA GLY A 100 -0.49 -3.67 12.69
C GLY A 100 -0.85 -3.94 11.24
N PHE A 101 -1.74 -4.90 10.98
CA PHE A 101 -2.16 -5.29 9.64
C PHE A 101 -2.78 -4.14 8.86
N VAL A 102 -3.74 -3.41 9.45
CA VAL A 102 -4.37 -2.25 8.82
C VAL A 102 -3.34 -1.18 8.49
N SER A 103 -2.43 -0.88 9.42
CA SER A 103 -1.35 0.09 9.20
C SER A 103 -0.45 -0.30 8.04
N GLY A 104 -0.10 -1.59 7.93
CA GLY A 104 0.69 -2.13 6.83
C GLY A 104 -0.04 -2.06 5.48
N VAL A 105 -1.34 -2.37 5.45
CA VAL A 105 -2.16 -2.29 4.23
C VAL A 105 -2.23 -0.85 3.71
N LEU A 106 -2.34 0.13 4.60
CA LEU A 106 -2.49 1.55 4.27
C LEU A 106 -1.16 2.25 3.92
N LEU A 107 -0.02 1.60 4.13
CA LEU A 107 1.30 2.20 4.01
C LEU A 107 1.57 2.78 2.61
N ILE A 108 1.31 2.01 1.54
CA ILE A 108 1.45 2.51 0.16
C ILE A 108 0.45 3.64 -0.17
N PRO A 109 -0.87 3.48 0.05
CA PRO A 109 -1.85 4.56 -0.16
C PRO A 109 -1.48 5.86 0.55
N VAL A 110 -1.03 5.79 1.80
CA VAL A 110 -0.62 6.96 2.58
C VAL A 110 0.59 7.62 1.95
N ILE A 111 1.63 6.86 1.58
CA ILE A 111 2.82 7.41 0.90
C ILE A 111 2.41 8.12 -0.40
N ILE A 112 1.59 7.49 -1.24
CA ILE A 112 1.13 8.09 -2.50
C ILE A 112 0.34 9.39 -2.23
N THR A 113 -0.53 9.39 -1.22
CA THR A 113 -1.37 10.54 -0.86
C THR A 113 -0.52 11.71 -0.35
N ILE A 114 0.40 11.47 0.57
CA ILE A 114 1.33 12.50 1.09
C ILE A 114 2.15 13.09 -0.06
N ASN A 115 2.61 12.25 -0.99
CA ASN A 115 3.37 12.72 -2.14
C ASN A 115 2.51 13.60 -3.06
N GLY A 116 1.28 13.18 -3.36
CA GLY A 116 0.35 13.97 -4.17
C GLY A 116 0.02 15.32 -3.53
N ILE A 117 -0.16 15.36 -2.20
CA ILE A 117 -0.41 16.61 -1.46
C ILE A 117 0.81 17.53 -1.50
N THR A 118 1.99 17.00 -1.20
CA THR A 118 3.23 17.80 -1.17
C THR A 118 3.61 18.34 -2.55
N GLU A 119 3.29 17.63 -3.62
CA GLU A 119 3.44 18.09 -5.00
C GLU A 119 2.40 19.17 -5.34
N ALA A 120 1.13 18.96 -4.97
CA ALA A 120 0.07 19.95 -5.18
C ALA A 120 0.32 21.28 -4.44
N LEU A 121 1.00 21.21 -3.27
CA LEU A 121 1.39 22.37 -2.48
C LEU A 121 2.72 23.01 -2.95
N GLY A 122 3.39 22.47 -3.98
CA GLY A 122 4.67 22.97 -4.49
C GLY A 122 5.86 22.75 -3.56
N ILE A 123 5.67 22.06 -2.43
CA ILE A 123 6.72 21.73 -1.45
C ILE A 123 7.69 20.70 -2.04
N SER A 124 7.16 19.80 -2.85
CA SER A 124 7.90 18.69 -3.47
C SER A 124 7.87 18.83 -4.99
N HIS A 125 9.00 19.21 -5.60
CA HIS A 125 9.22 19.06 -7.03
C HIS A 125 9.70 17.64 -7.33
N ASN A 126 8.79 16.67 -7.28
CA ASN A 126 9.16 15.34 -7.76
C ASN A 126 9.22 15.41 -9.29
N ASN A 127 10.41 15.25 -9.86
CA ASN A 127 10.61 15.16 -11.31
C ASN A 127 10.01 13.84 -11.86
N PHE A 128 8.70 13.64 -11.75
CA PHE A 128 7.95 12.56 -12.40
C PHE A 128 7.64 12.85 -13.87
N GLN A 129 8.05 14.03 -14.37
CA GLN A 129 8.06 14.38 -15.79
C GLN A 129 9.16 13.65 -16.56
#